data_AF-A0A067TFK4-F1
#
_entry.id   AF-A0A067TFK4-F1
#
_cell.length_a   1.000
_cell.length_b   1.000
_cell.length_c   1.000
_cell.angle_alpha   90.00
_cell.angle_beta   90.00
_cell.angle_gamma   90.00
#
_symmetry.space_group_name_H-M   'P 1'
#
loop_
_entity.id
_entity.type
_entity.pdbx_description
1 polymer ?
#
loop_
_entity_poly.entity_id
_entity_poly.type
_entity_poly.pdbx_seq_one_letter_code
_entity_poly.pdbx_strand_id
1 'polypeptide(L)'
;MCAVFVGDKLPSRSSISKFSPILVRKKRLEHMIHFLLSKNLHYEPGASLQFSQQNLDALFNSSNEADVPSSVHIGHLLSNDAIELSTSDYTPRNENINNCNAEFEELMMENVGYTDGDESSIAYQAMKLLALERCLAGKPFIASGTGNRLVPDFNNPSILTWLFPHLDPWGIGGFHDPRQLVKLTMTEQLSHMLRMNDHSFEEDPEFAFVFYNIIRKAEVSKHVRFRVPAKVQTRIIRDLTSIDPEDLLKLYNLFDKDPFFRPVEPEHQRIVKILRDITMITKSLPGSNGYKIAMRNQIRAIINCKNTCWR
;
A
#
# COMPACT_ATOMS: atom_id res chain seq x y z
N MET A 1 -7.79 -6.50 -2.59
CA MET A 1 -7.67 -7.87 -3.16
C MET A 1 -8.72 -8.74 -2.48
N CYS A 2 -9.62 -9.39 -3.21
CA CYS A 2 -10.67 -10.24 -2.61
C CYS A 2 -10.23 -11.71 -2.67
N ALA A 3 -10.11 -12.36 -1.51
CA ALA A 3 -9.82 -13.78 -1.41
C ALA A 3 -11.15 -14.53 -1.19
N VAL A 4 -11.43 -15.51 -2.05
CA VAL A 4 -12.61 -16.36 -1.94
C VAL A 4 -12.15 -17.79 -1.76
N PHE A 5 -12.50 -18.38 -0.63
CA PHE A 5 -12.22 -19.78 -0.35
C PHE A 5 -13.24 -20.64 -1.06
N VAL A 6 -12.81 -21.22 -2.18
CA VAL A 6 -13.51 -22.28 -2.90
C VAL A 6 -12.65 -23.53 -2.70
N GLY A 7 -13.26 -24.70 -2.45
CA GLY A 7 -12.51 -25.95 -2.26
C GLY A 7 -11.63 -26.31 -3.46
N ASP A 8 -11.02 -27.50 -3.47
CA ASP A 8 -9.89 -27.93 -4.33
C ASP A 8 -9.95 -27.69 -5.85
N LYS A 9 -11.08 -27.25 -6.42
CA LYS A 9 -11.26 -27.02 -7.86
C LYS A 9 -11.42 -25.54 -8.17
N LEU A 10 -10.75 -25.11 -9.25
CA LEU A 10 -10.93 -23.80 -9.85
C LEU A 10 -12.44 -23.50 -10.02
N PRO A 11 -12.96 -22.42 -9.42
CA PRO A 11 -14.38 -22.12 -9.50
C PRO A 11 -14.81 -21.90 -10.94
N SER A 12 -15.84 -22.61 -11.38
CA SER A 12 -16.48 -22.39 -12.67
C SER A 12 -17.18 -21.02 -12.68
N ARG A 13 -17.42 -20.45 -13.87
CA ARG A 13 -18.17 -19.19 -14.01
C ARG A 13 -19.55 -19.25 -13.34
N SER A 14 -20.20 -20.42 -13.33
CA SER A 14 -21.50 -20.63 -12.67
C SER A 14 -21.42 -20.67 -11.13
N SER A 15 -20.25 -20.98 -10.56
CA SER A 15 -20.00 -20.83 -9.13
C SER A 15 -19.66 -19.38 -8.79
N ILE A 16 -18.92 -18.70 -9.66
CA ILE A 16 -18.52 -17.30 -9.47
C ILE A 16 -19.72 -16.36 -9.52
N SER A 17 -20.69 -16.63 -10.40
CA SER A 17 -21.94 -15.88 -10.50
C SER A 17 -22.82 -15.97 -9.25
N LYS A 18 -22.48 -16.81 -8.27
CA LYS A 18 -23.16 -16.88 -6.97
C LYS A 18 -22.49 -15.99 -5.91
N PHE A 19 -21.26 -15.55 -6.14
CA PHE A 19 -20.53 -14.69 -5.20
C PHE A 19 -20.88 -13.23 -5.44
N SER A 20 -21.96 -12.77 -4.77
CA SER A 20 -22.41 -11.38 -4.83
C SER A 20 -21.32 -10.31 -4.64
N PRO A 21 -20.27 -10.49 -3.80
CA PRO A 21 -19.24 -9.47 -3.61
C PRO A 21 -18.38 -9.17 -4.86
N ILE A 22 -18.32 -10.10 -5.83
CA ILE A 22 -17.45 -9.98 -7.01
C ILE A 22 -18.23 -9.47 -8.23
N LEU A 23 -19.56 -9.50 -8.17
CA LEU A 23 -20.41 -9.18 -9.31
C LEU A 23 -20.68 -7.69 -9.39
N VAL A 24 -20.36 -7.12 -10.55
CA VAL A 24 -20.53 -5.69 -10.80
C VAL A 24 -21.59 -5.51 -11.88
N ARG A 25 -22.50 -4.57 -11.67
CA ARG A 25 -23.49 -4.18 -12.68
C ARG A 25 -22.98 -2.99 -13.47
N LYS A 26 -22.85 -3.15 -14.78
CA LYS A 26 -22.43 -2.08 -15.71
C LYS A 26 -23.18 -0.77 -15.50
N LYS A 27 -24.52 -0.82 -15.45
CA LYS A 27 -25.37 0.37 -15.24
C LYS A 27 -25.04 1.11 -13.94
N ARG A 28 -24.76 0.38 -12.84
CA ARG A 28 -24.40 1.03 -11.57
C ARG A 28 -23.05 1.72 -11.66
N LEU A 29 -22.07 1.05 -12.26
CA LEU A 29 -20.74 1.62 -12.49
C LEU A 29 -20.81 2.87 -13.36
N GLU A 30 -21.57 2.83 -14.46
CA GLU A 30 -21.82 3.97 -15.34
C GLU A 30 -22.42 5.16 -14.58
N HIS A 31 -23.48 4.92 -13.78
CA HIS A 31 -24.09 5.97 -12.97
C HIS A 31 -23.13 6.56 -11.95
N MET A 32 -22.33 5.73 -11.28
CA MET A 32 -21.34 6.20 -10.30
C MET A 32 -20.24 7.03 -10.97
N ILE A 33 -19.74 6.60 -12.12
CA ILE A 33 -18.73 7.37 -12.87
C ILE A 33 -19.31 8.72 -13.29
N HIS A 34 -20.51 8.76 -13.87
CA HIS A 34 -21.14 10.03 -14.24
C HIS A 34 -21.43 10.93 -13.03
N PHE A 35 -21.80 10.33 -11.89
CA PHE A 35 -21.93 11.08 -10.65
C PHE A 35 -20.60 11.73 -10.26
N LEU A 36 -19.51 10.97 -10.22
CA LEU A 36 -18.19 11.49 -9.85
C LEU A 36 -17.73 12.59 -10.82
N LEU A 37 -17.84 12.37 -12.13
CA LEU A 37 -17.45 13.36 -13.14
C LEU A 37 -18.25 14.67 -13.05
N SER A 38 -19.50 14.61 -12.59
CA SER A 38 -20.39 15.79 -12.53
C SER A 38 -20.43 16.50 -11.18
N LYS A 39 -20.14 15.77 -10.09
CA LYS A 39 -20.28 16.29 -8.72
C LYS A 39 -18.96 16.47 -7.99
N ASN A 40 -17.92 15.77 -8.42
CA ASN A 40 -16.63 15.82 -7.76
C ASN A 40 -15.65 16.67 -8.57
N LEU A 41 -15.18 17.76 -7.97
CA LEU A 41 -14.26 18.71 -8.62
C LEU A 41 -12.95 18.04 -9.05
N HIS A 42 -12.50 17.00 -8.34
CA HIS A 42 -11.25 16.31 -8.65
C HIS A 42 -11.33 15.34 -9.84
N TYR A 43 -12.55 15.08 -10.34
CA TYR A 43 -12.84 14.22 -11.50
C TYR A 43 -13.42 15.00 -12.69
N GLU A 44 -13.36 16.34 -12.67
CA GLU A 44 -13.89 17.14 -13.78
C GLU A 44 -13.19 16.76 -15.11
N PRO A 45 -13.96 16.48 -16.19
CA PRO A 45 -13.39 16.14 -17.48
C PRO A 45 -12.48 17.27 -17.99
N GLY A 46 -11.24 16.92 -18.33
CA GLY A 46 -10.22 17.88 -18.76
C GLY A 46 -9.33 17.33 -19.86
N ALA A 47 -8.24 18.03 -20.16
CA ALA A 47 -7.28 17.58 -21.17
C ALA A 47 -6.60 16.24 -20.81
N SER A 48 -6.50 15.93 -19.51
CA SER A 48 -5.85 14.72 -18.99
C SER A 48 -6.81 13.60 -18.61
N LEU A 49 -8.10 13.89 -18.38
CA LEU A 49 -9.09 12.92 -17.90
C LEU A 49 -10.32 12.97 -18.81
N GLN A 50 -10.58 11.88 -19.53
CA GLN A 50 -11.74 11.72 -20.39
C GLN A 50 -12.41 10.38 -20.14
N PHE A 51 -13.73 10.42 -20.05
CA PHE A 51 -14.54 9.21 -19.97
C PHE A 51 -14.65 8.56 -21.36
N SER A 52 -14.40 7.25 -21.43
CA SER A 52 -14.56 6.46 -22.65
C SER A 52 -15.62 5.40 -22.45
N GLN A 53 -16.76 5.56 -23.12
CA GLN A 53 -17.84 4.58 -23.12
C GLN A 53 -17.37 3.25 -23.72
N GLN A 54 -16.54 3.30 -24.77
CA GLN A 54 -15.99 2.11 -25.42
C GLN A 54 -15.19 1.25 -24.45
N ASN A 55 -14.40 1.88 -23.56
CA ASN A 55 -13.63 1.15 -22.55
C ASN A 55 -14.56 0.54 -21.51
N LEU A 56 -15.60 1.25 -21.08
CA LEU A 56 -16.59 0.72 -20.14
C LEU A 56 -17.34 -0.48 -20.74
N ASP A 57 -17.72 -0.40 -22.01
CA ASP A 57 -18.40 -1.47 -22.71
C ASP A 57 -17.52 -2.71 -22.86
N ALA A 58 -16.22 -2.53 -23.13
CA ALA A 58 -15.25 -3.62 -23.24
C ALA A 58 -14.99 -4.38 -21.92
N LEU A 59 -15.34 -3.79 -20.77
CA LEU A 59 -15.22 -4.44 -19.47
C LEU A 59 -16.29 -5.51 -19.22
N PHE A 60 -17.41 -5.48 -19.94
CA PHE A 60 -18.55 -6.36 -19.68
C PHE A 60 -18.98 -7.11 -20.95
N ASN A 61 -19.18 -8.43 -20.84
CA ASN A 61 -19.68 -9.23 -21.96
C ASN A 61 -21.20 -9.08 -22.15
N SER A 62 -21.93 -8.73 -21.09
CA SER A 62 -23.38 -8.53 -21.08
C SER A 62 -23.75 -7.23 -20.35
N SER A 63 -24.75 -6.50 -20.84
CA SER A 63 -25.07 -5.14 -20.33
C SER A 63 -26.11 -5.11 -19.20
N ASN A 64 -26.87 -6.19 -18.97
CA ASN A 64 -28.02 -6.17 -18.04
C ASN A 64 -27.84 -7.07 -16.81
N GLU A 65 -26.87 -7.97 -16.78
CA GLU A 65 -26.65 -8.86 -15.63
C GLU A 65 -25.46 -8.42 -14.78
N ALA A 66 -25.45 -8.83 -13.52
CA ALA A 66 -24.28 -8.65 -12.67
C ALA A 66 -23.26 -9.70 -13.09
N ASP A 67 -22.13 -9.26 -13.63
CA ASP A 67 -21.07 -10.13 -14.13
C ASP A 67 -19.72 -9.69 -13.53
N VAL A 68 -18.74 -10.57 -13.63
CA VAL A 68 -17.36 -10.25 -13.26
C VAL A 68 -16.75 -9.46 -14.42
N PRO A 69 -16.24 -8.23 -14.19
CA PRO A 69 -15.57 -7.46 -15.23
C PRO A 69 -14.42 -8.25 -15.85
N SER A 70 -14.21 -8.13 -17.15
CA SER A 70 -13.16 -8.83 -17.91
C SER A 70 -11.74 -8.54 -17.40
N SER A 71 -11.58 -7.44 -16.68
CA SER A 71 -10.34 -6.99 -16.03
C SER A 71 -10.05 -7.67 -14.68
N VAL A 72 -11.03 -8.35 -14.07
CA VAL A 72 -10.85 -9.03 -12.79
C VAL A 72 -10.26 -10.41 -13.01
N HIS A 73 -9.13 -10.68 -12.37
CA HIS A 73 -8.49 -11.99 -12.40
C HIS A 73 -8.77 -12.78 -11.13
N ILE A 74 -9.25 -14.01 -11.33
CA ILE A 74 -9.47 -14.97 -10.26
C ILE A 74 -8.26 -15.90 -10.25
N GLY A 75 -7.36 -15.67 -9.31
CA GLY A 75 -6.27 -16.60 -9.00
C GLY A 75 -6.81 -17.75 -8.18
N HIS A 76 -6.42 -18.97 -8.51
CA HIS A 76 -6.69 -20.15 -7.70
C HIS A 76 -5.37 -20.66 -7.14
N LEU A 77 -5.26 -20.62 -5.83
CA LEU A 77 -4.16 -21.25 -5.11
C LEU A 77 -4.60 -22.69 -4.87
N LEU A 78 -3.92 -23.64 -5.52
CA LEU A 78 -4.12 -25.05 -5.23
C LEU A 78 -3.64 -25.30 -3.80
N SER A 79 -4.46 -25.96 -2.99
CA SER A 79 -4.04 -26.50 -1.71
C SER A 79 -2.79 -27.34 -1.94
N ASN A 80 -1.71 -26.96 -1.27
CA ASN A 80 -0.46 -27.69 -1.24
C ASN A 80 -0.17 -27.91 0.24
N ASP A 81 0.41 -29.05 0.62
CA ASP A 81 0.65 -29.41 2.03
C ASP A 81 1.35 -28.27 2.80
N ALA A 82 2.24 -27.55 2.11
CA ALA A 82 2.92 -26.31 2.52
C ALA A 82 1.97 -25.13 2.89
N ILE A 83 0.95 -24.87 2.08
CA ILE A 83 -0.03 -23.79 2.33
C ILE A 83 -0.95 -24.19 3.48
N GLU A 84 -1.37 -25.46 3.53
CA GLU A 84 -2.17 -26.00 4.62
C GLU A 84 -1.44 -25.92 5.96
N LEU A 85 -0.15 -26.25 6.01
CA LEU A 85 0.72 -26.07 7.20
C LEU A 85 0.87 -24.60 7.62
N SER A 86 0.83 -23.65 6.69
CA SER A 86 0.89 -22.22 6.99
C SER A 86 -0.43 -21.65 7.54
N THR A 87 -1.55 -22.29 7.19
CA THR A 87 -2.92 -21.92 7.63
C THR A 87 -3.46 -22.83 8.73
N SER A 88 -2.73 -23.90 9.07
CA SER A 88 -3.15 -24.88 10.06
C SER A 88 -3.05 -24.29 11.45
N ASP A 89 -4.17 -24.32 12.16
CA ASP A 89 -4.27 -24.02 13.57
C ASP A 89 -3.29 -24.93 14.34
N TYR A 90 -2.41 -24.36 15.18
CA TYR A 90 -1.35 -25.12 15.86
C TYR A 90 -1.89 -26.02 17.00
N THR A 91 -3.21 -26.15 17.12
CA THR A 91 -3.85 -27.04 18.08
C THR A 91 -4.48 -28.23 17.35
N PRO A 92 -4.28 -29.48 17.82
CA PRO A 92 -4.89 -30.68 17.24
C PRO A 92 -6.37 -30.77 17.63
N ARG A 93 -7.15 -29.72 17.36
CA ARG A 93 -8.56 -29.62 17.72
C ARG A 93 -9.48 -30.07 16.58
N ASN A 94 -9.02 -29.97 15.33
CA ASN A 94 -9.77 -30.45 14.16
C ASN A 94 -9.64 -31.98 13.94
N GLU A 95 -8.64 -32.65 14.52
CA GLU A 95 -8.53 -34.11 14.44
C GLU A 95 -9.57 -34.82 15.33
N ASN A 96 -10.20 -34.11 16.28
CA ASN A 96 -11.11 -34.67 17.28
C ASN A 96 -12.52 -34.04 17.25
N ILE A 97 -13.04 -33.67 16.09
CA ILE A 97 -14.44 -33.20 15.97
C ILE A 97 -15.47 -34.33 16.20
N ASN A 98 -15.03 -35.59 16.38
CA ASN A 98 -15.97 -36.68 16.63
C ASN A 98 -16.37 -36.90 18.10
N ASN A 99 -15.84 -36.19 19.10
CA ASN A 99 -16.27 -36.41 20.50
C ASN A 99 -15.97 -35.23 21.43
N CYS A 100 -16.88 -34.25 21.56
CA CYS A 100 -17.22 -33.63 22.84
C CYS A 100 -18.36 -32.59 22.72
N ASN A 101 -19.54 -32.97 23.21
CA ASN A 101 -20.55 -32.02 23.68
C ASN A 101 -20.02 -31.35 24.95
N ALA A 102 -19.50 -30.12 24.85
CA ALA A 102 -19.24 -29.29 26.00
C ALA A 102 -19.54 -27.83 25.65
N GLU A 103 -20.38 -27.22 26.48
CA GLU A 103 -20.91 -25.87 26.37
C GLU A 103 -19.79 -24.84 26.27
N PHE A 104 -19.79 -24.06 25.19
CA PHE A 104 -18.91 -22.91 25.01
C PHE A 104 -19.59 -21.66 25.60
N GLU A 105 -19.57 -21.52 26.91
CA GLU A 105 -19.59 -20.19 27.52
C GLU A 105 -18.14 -19.79 27.84
N GLU A 106 -17.75 -18.64 27.29
CA GLU A 106 -16.64 -17.81 27.76
C GLU A 106 -15.19 -18.25 27.42
N LEU A 107 -14.77 -17.94 26.18
CA LEU A 107 -13.53 -17.20 25.92
C LEU A 107 -13.48 -16.76 24.43
N MET A 108 -13.68 -15.47 24.15
CA MET A 108 -13.34 -14.90 22.84
C MET A 108 -12.06 -14.07 22.99
N MET A 109 -10.93 -14.66 22.62
CA MET A 109 -9.72 -13.93 22.31
C MET A 109 -9.41 -14.20 20.83
N GLU A 110 -9.33 -13.14 20.03
CA GLU A 110 -8.96 -13.23 18.62
C GLU A 110 -7.45 -13.50 18.52
N ASN A 111 -7.08 -14.70 18.08
CA ASN A 111 -5.69 -15.11 17.94
C ASN A 111 -5.06 -14.44 16.73
N VAL A 112 -4.18 -13.46 16.96
CA VAL A 112 -3.35 -12.86 15.91
C VAL A 112 -2.02 -13.63 15.84
N GLY A 113 -1.84 -14.44 14.80
CA GLY A 113 -0.59 -15.14 14.52
C GLY A 113 0.37 -14.29 13.67
N TYR A 114 1.65 -14.28 14.02
CA TYR A 114 2.73 -13.84 13.13
C TYR A 114 3.26 -15.07 12.37
N THR A 115 3.22 -15.05 11.04
CA THR A 115 3.84 -16.09 10.20
C THR A 115 5.30 -15.75 9.93
N ASP A 116 6.19 -16.74 10.10
CA ASP A 116 7.57 -16.68 9.61
C ASP A 116 7.51 -16.98 8.11
N GLY A 117 7.77 -15.96 7.29
CA GLY A 117 7.42 -15.96 5.88
C GLY A 117 8.56 -16.42 4.98
N ASP A 118 8.64 -17.72 4.69
CA ASP A 118 9.57 -18.24 3.67
C ASP A 118 8.87 -18.75 2.39
N GLU A 119 7.62 -19.24 2.48
CA GLU A 119 6.96 -19.94 1.36
C GLU A 119 5.99 -19.08 0.51
N SER A 120 5.66 -17.87 0.96
CA SER A 120 4.87 -16.89 0.18
C SER A 120 5.56 -16.47 -1.13
N SER A 121 6.88 -16.69 -1.21
CA SER A 121 7.70 -16.47 -2.41
C SER A 121 7.34 -17.40 -3.58
N ILE A 122 6.91 -18.64 -3.31
CA ILE A 122 6.59 -19.65 -4.33
C ILE A 122 5.26 -19.31 -5.01
N ALA A 123 4.24 -18.96 -4.22
CA ALA A 123 2.95 -18.51 -4.74
C ALA A 123 3.09 -17.21 -5.57
N TYR A 124 3.96 -16.29 -5.14
CA TYR A 124 4.25 -15.06 -5.87
C TYR A 124 4.95 -15.32 -7.22
N GLN A 125 5.93 -16.21 -7.25
CA GLN A 125 6.61 -16.59 -8.50
C GLN A 125 5.65 -17.26 -9.49
N ALA A 126 4.79 -18.16 -9.01
CA ALA A 126 3.76 -18.81 -9.84
C ALA A 126 2.77 -17.78 -10.42
N MET A 127 2.29 -16.83 -9.60
CA MET A 127 1.43 -15.74 -10.07
C MET A 127 2.11 -14.86 -11.12
N LYS A 128 3.40 -14.54 -10.92
CA LYS A 128 4.19 -13.73 -11.87
C LYS A 128 4.37 -14.45 -13.21
N LEU A 129 4.63 -15.75 -13.19
CA LEU A 129 4.84 -16.55 -14.39
C LEU A 129 3.56 -16.67 -15.22
N LEU A 130 2.42 -16.90 -14.55
CA LEU A 130 1.09 -16.94 -15.18
C LEU A 130 0.71 -15.58 -15.79
N ALA A 131 0.99 -14.48 -15.08
CA ALA A 131 0.79 -13.13 -15.61
C ALA A 131 1.65 -12.89 -16.87
N LEU A 132 2.90 -13.34 -16.87
CA LEU A 132 3.84 -13.17 -17.99
C LEU A 132 3.40 -13.99 -19.21
N GLU A 133 3.05 -15.27 -19.03
CA GLU A 133 2.51 -16.13 -20.09
C GLU A 133 1.29 -15.49 -20.77
N ARG A 134 0.40 -14.87 -19.98
CA ARG A 134 -0.75 -14.14 -20.53
C ARG A 134 -0.38 -12.91 -21.34
N CYS A 135 0.58 -12.12 -20.88
CA CYS A 135 1.07 -10.97 -21.62
C CYS A 135 1.66 -11.41 -22.97
N LEU A 136 2.42 -12.51 -22.98
CA LEU A 136 2.97 -13.09 -24.21
C LEU A 136 1.90 -13.66 -25.13
N ALA A 137 0.81 -14.19 -24.58
CA ALA A 137 -0.33 -14.69 -25.34
C ALA A 137 -1.24 -13.57 -25.91
N GLY A 138 -0.88 -12.30 -25.75
CA GLY A 138 -1.64 -11.15 -26.27
C GLY A 138 -3.00 -10.94 -25.60
N LYS A 139 -3.20 -11.52 -24.40
CA LYS A 139 -4.46 -11.35 -23.65
C LYS A 139 -4.49 -9.97 -23.00
N PRO A 140 -5.67 -9.35 -22.85
CA PRO A 140 -5.77 -8.04 -22.23
C PRO A 140 -5.27 -8.09 -20.78
N PHE A 141 -4.47 -7.11 -20.40
CA PHE A 141 -3.95 -6.92 -19.05
C PHE A 141 -4.08 -5.45 -18.66
N ILE A 142 -4.21 -5.18 -17.36
CA ILE A 142 -4.18 -3.82 -16.84
C ILE A 142 -2.72 -3.37 -16.82
N ALA A 143 -2.35 -2.55 -17.79
CA ALA A 143 -1.09 -1.83 -17.76
C ALA A 143 -1.24 -0.59 -16.88
N SER A 144 -0.78 -0.66 -15.64
CA SER A 144 -0.53 0.57 -14.87
C SER A 144 0.70 1.23 -15.46
N GLY A 145 0.50 2.13 -16.42
CA GLY A 145 1.58 2.96 -16.95
C GLY A 145 2.15 3.83 -15.83
N THR A 146 3.47 3.93 -15.75
CA THR A 146 4.10 4.99 -14.97
C THR A 146 3.80 6.32 -15.65
N GLY A 147 3.00 7.16 -15.00
CA GLY A 147 2.88 8.54 -15.43
C GLY A 147 4.26 9.20 -15.48
N ASN A 148 4.43 10.18 -16.38
CA ASN A 148 5.66 10.97 -16.43
C ASN A 148 5.85 11.89 -15.20
N ARG A 149 4.87 11.91 -14.28
CA ARG A 149 4.83 12.76 -13.10
C ARG A 149 4.45 11.93 -11.88
N LEU A 150 5.27 12.01 -10.85
CA LEU A 150 4.94 11.44 -9.54
C LEU A 150 3.74 12.17 -8.96
N VAL A 151 2.73 11.41 -8.53
CA VAL A 151 1.63 11.96 -7.73
C VAL A 151 2.15 12.12 -6.30
N PRO A 152 2.12 13.33 -5.73
CA PRO A 152 2.57 13.52 -4.36
C PRO A 152 1.54 12.91 -3.39
N ASP A 153 2.03 12.08 -2.47
CA ASP A 153 1.23 11.57 -1.34
C ASP A 153 1.00 12.67 -0.29
N PHE A 154 1.89 13.67 -0.25
CA PHE A 154 1.89 14.75 0.76
C PHE A 154 1.36 16.05 0.18
N ASN A 155 0.63 16.82 0.98
CA ASN A 155 0.08 18.14 0.58
C ASN A 155 -0.74 18.10 -0.71
N ASN A 156 -1.40 16.97 -0.98
CA ASN A 156 -2.25 16.79 -2.15
C ASN A 156 -3.73 16.82 -1.71
N PRO A 157 -4.50 17.86 -2.09
CA PRO A 157 -5.90 17.97 -1.70
C PRO A 157 -6.80 16.86 -2.29
N SER A 158 -6.39 16.30 -3.43
CA SER A 158 -7.18 15.30 -4.17
C SER A 158 -6.90 13.87 -3.70
N ILE A 159 -5.95 13.64 -2.78
CA ILE A 159 -5.45 12.29 -2.46
C ILE A 159 -6.53 11.38 -1.88
N LEU A 160 -7.42 11.93 -1.04
CA LEU A 160 -8.52 11.18 -0.45
C LEU A 160 -9.49 10.73 -1.53
N THR A 161 -9.96 11.69 -2.33
CA THR A 161 -10.89 11.45 -3.42
C THR A 161 -10.38 10.43 -4.43
N TRP A 162 -9.09 10.50 -4.79
CA TRP A 162 -8.51 9.61 -5.78
C TRP A 162 -8.34 8.16 -5.30
N LEU A 163 -8.04 7.97 -4.02
CA LEU A 163 -7.84 6.64 -3.43
C LEU A 163 -9.17 6.01 -2.97
N PHE A 164 -10.07 6.82 -2.40
CA PHE A 164 -11.33 6.38 -1.79
C PHE A 164 -12.51 7.21 -2.31
N PRO A 165 -12.85 7.12 -3.61
CA PRO A 165 -13.96 7.89 -4.18
C PRO A 165 -15.32 7.54 -3.57
N HIS A 166 -15.45 6.38 -2.92
CA HIS A 166 -16.65 5.99 -2.18
C HIS A 166 -16.77 6.65 -0.81
N LEU A 167 -15.64 7.01 -0.17
CA LEU A 167 -15.62 7.71 1.11
C LEU A 167 -15.66 9.23 0.93
N ASP A 168 -15.18 9.75 -0.20
CA ASP A 168 -15.25 11.16 -0.57
C ASP A 168 -15.87 11.36 -1.96
N PRO A 169 -17.18 11.08 -2.11
CA PRO A 169 -17.83 11.13 -3.42
C PRO A 169 -18.03 12.57 -3.92
N TRP A 170 -18.00 13.58 -3.04
CA TRP A 170 -18.16 14.99 -3.42
C TRP A 170 -16.83 15.73 -3.61
N GLY A 171 -15.70 15.22 -3.10
CA GLY A 171 -14.41 15.91 -3.19
C GLY A 171 -14.34 17.10 -2.24
N ILE A 172 -14.92 16.96 -1.05
CA ILE A 172 -15.04 18.06 -0.07
C ILE A 172 -14.54 17.58 1.28
N GLY A 173 -13.74 18.41 1.95
CA GLY A 173 -13.22 18.06 3.27
C GLY A 173 -12.10 17.02 3.22
N GLY A 174 -11.46 16.85 2.07
CA GLY A 174 -10.24 16.06 1.91
C GLY A 174 -9.06 16.63 2.71
N PHE A 175 -7.97 15.88 2.74
CA PHE A 175 -6.73 16.30 3.42
C PHE A 175 -6.14 17.53 2.75
N HIS A 176 -5.52 18.43 3.50
CA HIS A 176 -4.78 19.58 2.95
C HIS A 176 -5.59 20.50 2.01
N ASP A 177 -6.91 20.54 2.14
CA ASP A 177 -7.75 21.43 1.33
C ASP A 177 -7.42 22.90 1.64
N PRO A 178 -7.01 23.72 0.64
CA PRO A 178 -6.69 25.13 0.85
C PRO A 178 -7.88 25.96 1.34
N ARG A 179 -9.11 25.47 1.21
CA ARG A 179 -10.34 26.13 1.67
C ARG A 179 -10.57 25.99 3.18
N GLN A 180 -9.78 25.17 3.88
CA GLN A 180 -9.91 24.98 5.33
C GLN A 180 -9.59 26.27 6.09
N LEU A 181 -10.50 26.68 6.97
CA LEU A 181 -10.32 27.83 7.86
C LEU A 181 -9.26 27.57 8.94
N VAL A 182 -9.18 26.33 9.43
CA VAL A 182 -8.23 25.88 10.43
C VAL A 182 -7.32 24.84 9.80
N LYS A 183 -6.00 25.06 9.89
CA LYS A 183 -5.03 24.10 9.39
C LYS A 183 -4.96 22.90 10.33
N LEU A 184 -5.50 21.78 9.89
CA LEU A 184 -5.36 20.50 10.58
C LEU A 184 -4.18 19.72 10.01
N THR A 185 -3.48 18.99 10.87
CA THR A 185 -2.54 17.98 10.40
C THR A 185 -3.29 16.77 9.85
N MET A 186 -2.65 16.03 8.93
CA MET A 186 -3.24 14.80 8.37
C MET A 186 -3.60 13.80 9.47
N THR A 187 -2.78 13.70 10.53
CA THR A 187 -3.02 12.82 11.68
C THR A 187 -4.25 13.23 12.49
N GLU A 188 -4.41 14.54 12.75
CA GLU A 188 -5.59 15.06 13.46
C GLU A 188 -6.85 14.82 12.63
N GLN A 189 -6.83 15.18 11.35
CA GLN A 189 -7.96 15.00 10.45
C GLN A 189 -8.34 13.52 10.31
N LEU A 190 -7.37 12.62 10.15
CA LEU A 190 -7.61 11.17 10.13
C LEU A 190 -8.25 10.68 11.43
N SER A 191 -7.75 11.15 12.58
CA SER A 191 -8.32 10.80 13.89
C SER A 191 -9.76 11.28 14.03
N HIS A 192 -10.08 12.46 13.48
CA HIS A 192 -11.44 12.96 13.44
C HIS A 192 -12.34 12.11 12.54
N MET A 193 -11.89 11.81 11.31
CA MET A 193 -12.64 11.00 10.33
C MET A 193 -12.98 9.61 10.89
N LEU A 194 -12.04 8.96 11.57
CA LEU A 194 -12.26 7.66 12.23
C LEU A 194 -13.17 7.73 13.47
N ARG A 195 -13.44 8.93 14.00
CA ARG A 195 -14.31 9.14 15.18
C ARG A 195 -15.60 9.87 14.81
N MET A 196 -15.87 10.06 13.52
CA MET A 196 -17.12 10.65 13.08
C MET A 196 -18.28 9.70 13.42
N ASN A 197 -19.48 10.25 13.59
CA ASN A 197 -20.69 9.44 13.76
C ASN A 197 -21.01 8.60 12.52
N ASP A 198 -20.47 9.01 11.36
CA ASP A 198 -20.51 8.21 10.15
C ASP A 198 -19.36 7.19 10.18
N HIS A 199 -19.72 5.93 10.38
CA HIS A 199 -18.77 4.82 10.47
C HIS A 199 -18.17 4.42 9.12
N SER A 200 -18.56 5.04 8.00
CA SER A 200 -18.03 4.71 6.67
C SER A 200 -16.50 4.73 6.60
N PHE A 201 -15.85 5.66 7.30
CA PHE A 201 -14.39 5.74 7.37
C PHE A 201 -13.75 4.71 8.31
N GLU A 202 -14.44 4.34 9.38
CA GLU A 202 -13.98 3.36 10.37
C GLU A 202 -14.11 1.93 9.84
N GLU A 203 -15.21 1.63 9.16
CA GLU A 203 -15.54 0.32 8.60
C GLU A 203 -14.76 0.01 7.31
N ASP A 204 -14.20 1.02 6.64
CA ASP A 204 -13.40 0.77 5.44
C ASP A 204 -12.10 0.03 5.79
N PRO A 205 -11.89 -1.17 5.21
CA PRO A 205 -10.79 -2.06 5.63
C PRO A 205 -9.41 -1.52 5.24
N GLU A 206 -9.31 -0.68 4.21
CA GLU A 206 -8.03 -0.20 3.67
C GLU A 206 -7.72 1.24 4.10
N PHE A 207 -8.74 2.05 4.41
CA PHE A 207 -8.62 3.48 4.70
C PHE A 207 -7.61 3.79 5.80
N ALA A 208 -7.81 3.23 6.99
CA ALA A 208 -6.94 3.49 8.13
C ALA A 208 -5.50 3.03 7.85
N PHE A 209 -5.34 1.88 7.20
CA PHE A 209 -4.03 1.31 6.86
C PHE A 209 -3.27 2.16 5.85
N VAL A 210 -3.91 2.57 4.75
CA VAL A 210 -3.31 3.38 3.69
C VAL A 210 -2.86 4.73 4.24
N PHE A 211 -3.73 5.46 4.93
CA PHE A 211 -3.37 6.78 5.47
C PHE A 211 -2.38 6.70 6.63
N TYR A 212 -2.44 5.66 7.46
CA TYR A 212 -1.40 5.41 8.45
C TYR A 212 -0.02 5.23 7.79
N ASN A 213 0.06 4.47 6.70
CA ASN A 213 1.31 4.29 5.96
C ASN A 213 1.80 5.59 5.31
N ILE A 214 0.90 6.40 4.75
CA ILE A 214 1.25 7.72 4.21
C ILE A 214 1.82 8.63 5.32
N ILE A 215 1.18 8.67 6.49
CA ILE A 215 1.67 9.44 7.65
C ILE A 215 3.03 8.93 8.09
N ARG A 216 3.23 7.61 8.17
CA ARG A 216 4.55 7.03 8.51
C ARG A 216 5.61 7.36 7.49
N LYS A 217 5.29 7.29 6.18
CA LYS A 217 6.19 7.69 5.10
C LYS A 217 6.57 9.17 5.24
N ALA A 218 5.61 10.05 5.53
CA ALA A 218 5.86 11.48 5.77
C ALA A 218 6.79 11.70 6.98
N GLU A 219 6.55 10.97 8.07
CA GLU A 219 7.36 11.03 9.29
C GLU A 219 8.79 10.56 9.02
N VAL A 220 8.97 9.46 8.29
CA VAL A 220 10.29 8.97 7.85
C VAL A 220 10.99 10.06 7.06
N SER A 221 10.35 10.56 5.99
CA SER A 221 10.92 11.57 5.10
C SER A 221 11.33 12.84 5.85
N LYS A 222 10.59 13.25 6.88
CA LYS A 222 10.91 14.43 7.71
C LYS A 222 12.07 14.20 8.68
N HIS A 223 12.27 12.96 9.16
CA HIS A 223 13.29 12.62 10.16
C HIS A 223 14.58 12.05 9.57
N VAL A 224 14.60 11.78 8.27
CA VAL A 224 15.85 11.53 7.52
C VAL A 224 16.70 12.79 7.61
N ARG A 225 17.85 12.67 8.27
CA ARG A 225 18.88 13.69 8.34
C ARG A 225 20.14 13.16 7.68
N PHE A 226 20.90 14.05 7.06
CA PHE A 226 22.23 13.74 6.58
C PHE A 226 23.25 14.11 7.64
N ARG A 227 24.15 13.18 7.99
CA ARG A 227 25.28 13.40 8.89
C ARG A 227 26.57 13.34 8.09
N VAL A 228 27.45 14.28 8.42
CA VAL A 228 28.82 14.36 7.93
C VAL A 228 29.74 14.55 9.14
N PRO A 229 30.95 13.96 9.16
CA PRO A 229 31.95 14.29 10.17
C PRO A 229 32.28 15.79 10.17
N ALA A 230 32.33 16.43 11.34
CA ALA A 230 32.51 17.90 11.45
C ALA A 230 33.74 18.43 10.71
N LYS A 231 34.86 17.66 10.71
CA LYS A 231 36.09 18.00 9.98
C LYS A 231 35.90 18.15 8.47
N VAL A 232 34.89 17.49 7.91
CA VAL A 232 34.64 17.39 6.47
C VAL A 232 33.43 18.23 6.05
N GLN A 233 32.61 18.69 7.00
CA GLN A 233 31.38 19.43 6.76
C GLN A 233 31.57 20.65 5.86
N THR A 234 32.53 21.52 6.17
CA THR A 234 32.78 22.74 5.40
C THR A 234 33.22 22.43 3.97
N ARG A 235 34.02 21.38 3.77
CA ARG A 235 34.42 20.90 2.44
C ARG A 235 33.19 20.44 1.66
N ILE A 236 32.37 19.58 2.25
CA ILE A 236 31.17 19.04 1.58
C ILE A 236 30.19 20.14 1.23
N ILE A 237 29.92 21.09 2.13
CA ILE A 237 29.01 22.20 1.83
C ILE A 237 29.53 22.99 0.62
N ARG A 238 30.80 23.39 0.64
CA ARG A 238 31.40 24.10 -0.50
C ARG A 238 31.32 23.28 -1.79
N ASP A 239 31.65 22.00 -1.71
CA ASP A 239 31.65 21.13 -2.88
C ASP A 239 30.22 20.94 -3.41
N LEU A 240 29.21 20.79 -2.53
CA LEU A 240 27.79 20.68 -2.86
C LEU A 240 27.27 21.94 -3.56
N THR A 241 27.65 23.12 -3.09
CA THR A 241 27.26 24.40 -3.73
C THR A 241 27.99 24.63 -5.05
N SER A 242 29.13 23.98 -5.27
CA SER A 242 29.92 24.13 -6.51
C SER A 242 29.52 23.15 -7.63
N ILE A 243 28.68 22.16 -7.35
CA ILE A 243 28.23 21.19 -8.35
C ILE A 243 27.24 21.87 -9.31
N ASP A 244 27.51 21.75 -10.60
CA ASP A 244 26.57 22.14 -11.66
C ASP A 244 25.41 21.13 -11.70
N PRO A 245 24.13 21.58 -11.61
CA PRO A 245 22.97 20.72 -11.79
C PRO A 245 22.99 19.89 -13.08
N GLU A 246 23.57 20.41 -14.16
CA GLU A 246 23.65 19.70 -15.45
C GLU A 246 24.53 18.44 -15.38
N ASP A 247 25.64 18.49 -14.64
CA ASP A 247 26.52 17.33 -14.45
C ASP A 247 25.86 16.26 -13.58
N LEU A 248 25.00 16.68 -12.66
CA LEU A 248 24.21 15.76 -11.83
C LEU A 248 23.14 15.03 -12.68
N LEU A 249 22.50 15.73 -13.63
CA LEU A 249 21.59 15.12 -14.60
C LEU A 249 22.29 14.17 -15.57
N LYS A 250 23.47 14.54 -16.07
CA LYS A 250 24.29 13.64 -16.91
C LYS A 250 24.66 12.37 -16.15
N LEU A 251 25.13 12.51 -14.91
CA LEU A 251 25.48 11.38 -14.07
C LEU A 251 24.28 10.48 -13.77
N TYR A 252 23.11 11.07 -13.49
CA TYR A 252 21.86 10.32 -13.31
C TYR A 252 21.52 9.49 -14.56
N ASN A 253 21.55 10.10 -15.75
CA ASN A 253 21.26 9.40 -17.00
C ASN A 253 22.28 8.28 -17.31
N LEU A 254 23.53 8.43 -16.87
CA LEU A 254 24.55 7.38 -17.02
C LEU A 254 24.25 6.18 -16.09
N PHE A 255 23.90 6.44 -14.83
CA PHE A 255 23.51 5.37 -13.89
C PHE A 255 22.18 4.70 -14.24
N ASP A 256 21.25 5.42 -14.86
CA ASP A 256 19.97 4.87 -15.31
C ASP A 256 20.18 3.86 -16.47
N LYS A 257 21.15 4.13 -17.35
CA LYS A 257 21.54 3.22 -18.43
C LYS A 257 22.41 2.05 -17.96
N ASP A 258 23.34 2.30 -17.04
CA ASP A 258 24.24 1.30 -16.49
C ASP A 258 24.37 1.45 -14.96
N PRO A 259 23.72 0.57 -14.17
CA PRO A 259 23.82 0.57 -12.71
C PRO A 259 25.23 0.36 -12.17
N PHE A 260 26.14 -0.24 -12.97
CA PHE A 260 27.52 -0.52 -12.58
C PHE A 260 28.52 0.52 -13.10
N PHE A 261 28.01 1.63 -13.66
CA PHE A 261 28.83 2.71 -14.20
C PHE A 261 29.84 3.23 -13.17
N ARG A 262 31.10 3.34 -13.60
CA ARG A 262 32.18 3.93 -12.81
C ARG A 262 32.52 5.32 -13.35
N PRO A 263 32.42 6.38 -12.54
CA PRO A 263 32.69 7.73 -12.99
C PRO A 263 34.18 7.89 -13.36
N VAL A 264 34.45 8.24 -14.62
CA VAL A 264 35.80 8.51 -15.14
C VAL A 264 36.12 10.00 -15.06
N GLU A 265 35.12 10.85 -15.28
CA GLU A 265 35.27 12.30 -15.27
C GLU A 265 35.47 12.84 -13.84
N PRO A 266 36.36 13.83 -13.63
CA PRO A 266 36.68 14.33 -12.30
C PRO A 266 35.48 14.90 -11.55
N GLU A 267 34.56 15.59 -12.25
CA GLU A 267 33.36 16.16 -11.62
C GLU A 267 32.39 15.06 -11.17
N HIS A 268 32.16 14.04 -12.00
CA HIS A 268 31.36 12.87 -11.62
C HIS A 268 31.98 12.09 -10.45
N GLN A 269 33.31 11.94 -10.41
CA GLN A 269 34.01 11.32 -9.28
C GLN A 269 33.84 12.14 -8.00
N ARG A 270 33.86 13.46 -8.10
CA ARG A 270 33.64 14.37 -6.97
C ARG A 270 32.22 14.25 -6.42
N ILE A 271 31.20 14.21 -7.29
CA ILE A 271 29.79 13.99 -6.90
C ILE A 271 29.64 12.65 -6.16
N VAL A 272 30.17 11.55 -6.73
CA VAL A 272 30.09 10.22 -6.09
C VAL A 272 30.83 10.18 -4.76
N LYS A 273 31.96 10.88 -4.64
CA LYS A 273 32.71 11.00 -3.39
C LYS A 273 31.90 11.73 -2.31
N ILE A 274 31.22 12.82 -2.67
CA ILE A 274 30.34 13.57 -1.76
C ILE A 274 29.20 12.67 -1.28
N LEU A 275 28.56 11.92 -2.18
CA LEU A 275 27.50 10.98 -1.82
C LEU A 275 27.97 9.89 -0.85
N ARG A 276 29.21 9.40 -1.00
CA ARG A 276 29.81 8.43 -0.04
C ARG A 276 30.13 9.05 1.32
N ASP A 277 30.56 10.31 1.33
CA ASP A 277 30.89 11.02 2.57
C ASP A 277 29.64 11.44 3.37
N ILE A 278 28.49 11.55 2.70
CA ILE A 278 27.20 11.87 3.31
C ILE A 278 26.55 10.57 3.83
N THR A 279 26.51 10.42 5.15
CA THR A 279 25.78 9.31 5.79
C THR A 279 24.34 9.71 6.06
N MET A 280 23.38 8.91 5.60
CA MET A 280 21.97 9.09 5.98
C MET A 280 21.75 8.55 7.39
N ILE A 281 21.12 9.34 8.26
CA ILE A 281 20.72 8.95 9.60
C ILE A 281 19.25 9.29 9.82
N THR A 282 18.48 8.30 10.23
CA THR A 282 17.12 8.49 10.72
C THR A 282 17.14 8.55 12.25
N LYS A 283 16.66 9.66 12.83
CA LYS A 283 16.52 9.74 14.30
C LYS A 283 15.18 9.14 14.69
N SER A 284 15.20 8.11 15.56
CA SER A 284 14.01 7.53 16.20
C SER A 284 12.90 7.15 15.21
N LEU A 285 13.24 6.40 14.17
CA LEU A 285 12.22 5.92 13.25
C LEU A 285 11.41 4.78 13.92
N PRO A 286 10.08 4.90 14.03
CA PRO A 286 9.22 3.81 14.48
C PRO A 286 9.50 2.53 13.66
N GLY A 287 9.71 1.40 14.35
CA GLY A 287 10.06 0.13 13.72
C GLY A 287 11.55 -0.07 13.37
N SER A 288 12.41 0.95 13.51
CA SER A 288 13.87 0.76 13.39
C SER A 288 14.43 -0.18 14.46
N ASN A 289 15.60 -0.78 14.23
CA ASN A 289 16.26 -1.64 15.22
C ASN A 289 16.49 -0.88 16.55
N GLY A 290 16.89 0.39 16.49
CA GLY A 290 17.05 1.22 17.68
C GLY A 290 15.73 1.44 18.43
N TYR A 291 14.64 1.69 17.71
CA TYR A 291 13.30 1.85 18.29
C TYR A 291 12.79 0.54 18.92
N LYS A 292 12.97 -0.60 18.24
CA LYS A 292 12.63 -1.94 18.76
C LYS A 292 13.41 -2.24 20.05
N ILE A 293 14.70 -1.92 20.11
CA ILE A 293 15.52 -2.06 21.32
C ILE A 293 15.00 -1.16 22.45
N ALA A 294 14.67 0.10 22.15
CA ALA A 294 14.10 1.03 23.12
C ALA A 294 12.76 0.54 23.68
N MET A 295 11.82 0.10 22.83
CA MET A 295 10.55 -0.49 23.28
C MET A 295 10.78 -1.75 24.12
N ARG A 296 11.69 -2.64 23.70
CA ARG A 296 12.03 -3.83 24.48
C ARG A 296 12.56 -3.48 25.86
N ASN A 297 13.39 -2.43 25.95
CA ASN A 297 13.90 -1.94 27.22
C ASN A 297 12.81 -1.30 28.09
N GLN A 298 11.84 -0.59 27.50
CA GLN A 298 10.66 -0.10 28.22
C GLN A 298 9.79 -1.23 28.76
N ILE A 299 9.50 -2.25 27.95
CA ILE A 299 8.76 -3.45 28.39
C ILE A 299 9.49 -4.15 29.54
N ARG A 300 10.81 -4.36 29.39
CA ARG A 300 11.65 -4.91 30.48
C ARG A 300 11.60 -4.06 31.75
N ALA A 301 11.64 -2.73 31.62
CA ALA A 301 11.54 -1.83 32.77
C ALA A 301 10.19 -1.94 33.46
N ILE A 302 9.07 -2.01 32.72
CA ILE A 302 7.73 -2.19 33.28
C ILE A 302 7.60 -3.53 34.01
N ILE A 303 8.11 -4.62 33.42
CA ILE A 303 8.11 -5.95 34.04
C ILE A 303 8.93 -5.93 35.34
N ASN A 304 10.12 -5.32 35.30
CA ASN A 304 10.99 -5.23 36.47
C ASN A 304 10.39 -4.36 37.58
N CYS A 305 9.75 -3.24 37.25
CA CYS A 305 9.05 -2.39 38.21
C CYS A 305 7.82 -3.08 38.84
N LYS A 306 7.09 -3.89 38.07
CA LYS A 306 5.98 -4.69 38.61
C LYS A 306 6.48 -5.80 39.54
N ASN A 307 7.63 -6.41 39.26
CA ASN A 307 8.21 -7.44 40.13
C ASN A 307 8.85 -6.91 41.42
N THR A 308 9.13 -5.60 41.52
CA THR A 308 9.70 -4.98 42.72
C THR A 308 8.67 -4.31 43.63
N CYS A 309 7.43 -4.09 43.19
CA CYS A 309 6.36 -3.52 44.02
C CYS A 309 5.54 -4.55 44.82
N TRP A 310 5.85 -5.85 44.70
CA TRP A 310 5.24 -6.93 45.51
C TRP A 310 6.27 -7.59 46.42
N ARG A 311 6.95 -6.80 47.25
CA ARG A 311 7.68 -7.28 48.44
C ARG A 311 7.49 -6.32 49.59
#